data_AF-A0A0A8UP68-F1
#
_entry.id   AF-A0A0A8UP68-F1
#
_cell.length_a   1.000
_cell.length_b   1.000
_cell.length_c   1.000
_cell.angle_alpha   90.00
_cell.angle_beta   90.00
_cell.angle_gamma   90.00
#
_symmetry.space_group_name_H-M   'P 1'
#
loop_
_entity.id
_entity.type
_entity.pdbx_description
1 polymer ?
#
loop_
_entity_poly.entity_id
_entity_poly.type
_entity_poly.pdbx_seq_one_letter_code
_entity_poly.pdbx_strand_id
1 'polypeptide(L)'
;MSVEKVEVENELSQWLSTYGLVTVERILERYKIRLQQEDLISAIKSPNTFYHQLMRVPLKNVLNGIILQQAHDYQVYAQKLFVDYLLSGESNKTEDSPGGYTRDDLEKERQALIKLGEEFHEHELTHSRLIADSQRSLIKMVEEWHKILQQVAKKIKTALQSQQIVVNENAILQSINILLIMQDFSKTSVANTQADGWKRVEKIIQQQLSSDSKQVFIEQIGTLRNFMSESETSLQDFIDKIAAMTASLRDFRTNFYNLILKTNELIRLLPEYRVDPVQTEENRESLYFDTAIGEQS
;
A
#
# COMPACT_ATOMS: atom_id res chain seq x y z
N MET A 1 -30.55 18.39 -14.66
CA MET A 1 -29.21 18.62 -14.10
C MET A 1 -28.70 17.28 -13.63
N SER A 2 -27.82 16.69 -14.45
CA SER A 2 -27.26 15.36 -14.28
C SER A 2 -26.26 15.42 -13.13
N VAL A 3 -26.55 14.73 -12.03
CA VAL A 3 -25.60 14.57 -10.93
C VAL A 3 -24.46 13.72 -11.47
N GLU A 4 -23.29 14.33 -11.65
CA GLU A 4 -22.04 13.64 -11.91
C GLU A 4 -21.86 12.55 -10.85
N LYS A 5 -21.89 11.29 -11.31
CA LYS A 5 -21.37 10.18 -10.53
C LYS A 5 -19.88 10.44 -10.39
N VAL A 6 -19.45 10.93 -9.24
CA VAL A 6 -18.07 10.75 -8.80
C VAL A 6 -17.90 9.25 -8.59
N GLU A 7 -17.48 8.54 -9.63
CA GLU A 7 -16.98 7.19 -9.48
C GLU A 7 -15.75 7.31 -8.57
N VAL A 8 -15.90 6.87 -7.33
CA VAL A 8 -14.76 6.65 -6.43
C VAL A 8 -13.94 5.57 -7.11
N GLU A 9 -12.93 6.01 -7.87
CA GLU A 9 -12.04 5.14 -8.61
C GLU A 9 -11.45 4.15 -7.61
N ASN A 10 -11.73 2.86 -7.78
CA ASN A 10 -11.35 1.86 -6.82
C ASN A 10 -9.86 1.58 -6.99
N GLU A 11 -9.01 2.36 -6.32
CA GLU A 11 -7.54 2.24 -6.33
C GLU A 11 -7.07 0.81 -6.03
N LEU A 12 -7.84 0.04 -5.23
CA LEU A 12 -7.50 -1.34 -4.88
C LEU A 12 -7.90 -2.37 -5.95
N SER A 13 -8.66 -1.98 -6.98
CA SER A 13 -9.04 -2.87 -8.08
C SER A 13 -7.84 -3.37 -8.90
N GLN A 14 -6.77 -2.56 -8.97
CA GLN A 14 -5.49 -2.94 -9.58
C GLN A 14 -4.81 -4.11 -8.85
N TRP A 15 -5.17 -4.35 -7.58
CA TRP A 15 -4.61 -5.42 -6.74
C TRP A 15 -5.41 -6.73 -6.79
N LEU A 16 -6.40 -6.86 -7.68
CA LEU A 16 -7.17 -8.11 -7.86
C LEU A 16 -6.38 -9.24 -8.56
N SER A 17 -5.10 -9.03 -8.86
CA SER A 17 -4.21 -10.09 -9.36
C SER A 17 -3.95 -11.14 -8.28
N THR A 18 -3.49 -12.33 -8.68
CA THR A 18 -3.12 -13.40 -7.73
C THR A 18 -2.09 -12.93 -6.71
N TYR A 19 -1.12 -12.11 -7.13
CA TYR A 19 -0.12 -11.52 -6.25
C TYR A 19 -0.74 -10.51 -5.25
N GLY A 20 -1.64 -9.65 -5.73
CA GLY A 20 -2.30 -8.68 -4.88
C GLY A 20 -3.25 -9.33 -3.86
N LEU A 21 -3.95 -10.41 -4.24
CA LEU A 21 -4.77 -11.21 -3.32
C LEU A 21 -3.93 -11.85 -2.21
N VAL A 22 -2.78 -12.45 -2.54
CA VAL A 22 -1.87 -13.03 -1.54
C VAL A 22 -1.29 -11.95 -0.62
N THR A 23 -0.97 -10.77 -1.17
CA THR A 23 -0.46 -9.64 -0.39
C THR A 23 -1.51 -9.14 0.60
N VAL A 24 -2.74 -8.95 0.13
CA VAL A 24 -3.89 -8.55 0.94
C VAL A 24 -4.19 -9.58 2.03
N GLU A 25 -4.20 -10.87 1.71
CA GLU A 25 -4.41 -11.95 2.67
C GLU A 25 -3.34 -11.93 3.78
N ARG A 26 -2.06 -11.78 3.42
CA ARG A 26 -0.96 -11.67 4.39
C ARG A 26 -1.06 -10.42 5.27
N ILE A 27 -1.50 -9.29 4.72
CA ILE A 27 -1.72 -8.05 5.50
C ILE A 27 -2.84 -8.29 6.53
N LEU A 28 -3.98 -8.83 6.12
CA LEU A 28 -5.10 -9.11 7.02
C LEU A 28 -4.73 -10.16 8.07
N GLU A 29 -3.92 -11.17 7.72
CA GLU A 29 -3.46 -12.18 8.68
C GLU A 29 -2.60 -11.56 9.79
N ARG A 30 -1.77 -10.56 9.49
CA ARG A 30 -1.02 -9.81 10.54
C ARG A 30 -1.95 -9.11 11.52
N TYR A 31 -3.13 -8.69 11.05
CA TYR A 31 -4.18 -8.12 11.87
C TYR A 31 -5.11 -9.18 12.51
N LYS A 32 -4.79 -10.48 12.37
CA LYS A 32 -5.59 -11.62 12.85
C LYS A 32 -7.00 -11.68 12.24
N ILE A 33 -7.20 -11.07 11.08
CA ILE A 33 -8.46 -11.10 10.33
C ILE A 33 -8.36 -12.19 9.28
N ARG A 34 -9.30 -13.14 9.30
CA ARG A 34 -9.42 -14.20 8.31
C ARG A 34 -10.78 -14.14 7.64
N LEU A 35 -10.81 -13.79 6.36
CA LEU A 35 -12.00 -13.75 5.52
C LEU A 35 -12.01 -14.93 4.55
N GLN A 36 -13.19 -15.39 4.14
CA GLN A 36 -13.28 -16.33 3.03
C GLN A 36 -12.90 -15.64 1.72
N GLN A 37 -12.38 -16.40 0.74
CA GLN A 37 -11.84 -15.84 -0.49
C GLN A 37 -12.86 -15.00 -1.28
N GLU A 38 -14.13 -15.42 -1.31
CA GLU A 38 -15.22 -14.66 -1.94
C GLU A 38 -15.49 -13.31 -1.24
N ASP A 39 -15.44 -13.32 0.09
CA ASP A 39 -15.66 -12.14 0.92
C ASP A 39 -14.44 -11.19 0.85
N LEU A 40 -13.23 -11.73 0.71
CA LEU A 40 -11.99 -10.97 0.52
C LEU A 40 -12.03 -10.17 -0.79
N ILE A 41 -12.39 -10.83 -1.90
CA ILE A 41 -12.53 -10.18 -3.21
C ILE A 41 -13.61 -9.08 -3.14
N SER A 42 -14.71 -9.36 -2.46
CA SER A 42 -15.82 -8.41 -2.31
C SER A 42 -15.42 -7.21 -1.44
N ALA A 43 -14.64 -7.44 -0.37
CA ALA A 43 -14.11 -6.39 0.48
C ALA A 43 -13.15 -5.46 -0.28
N ILE A 44 -12.25 -6.00 -1.12
CA ILE A 44 -11.35 -5.20 -1.95
C ILE A 44 -12.13 -4.33 -2.94
N LYS A 45 -13.19 -4.88 -3.55
CA LYS A 45 -14.02 -4.20 -4.55
C LYS A 45 -14.94 -3.11 -3.98
N SER A 46 -15.21 -3.12 -2.68
CA SER A 46 -16.16 -2.22 -2.05
C SER A 46 -15.44 -1.15 -1.24
N PRO A 47 -15.34 0.10 -1.74
CA PRO A 47 -14.56 1.17 -1.10
C PRO A 47 -15.09 1.56 0.28
N ASN A 48 -16.39 1.37 0.51
CA ASN A 48 -17.08 1.74 1.75
C ASN A 48 -16.98 0.69 2.86
N THR A 49 -16.08 -0.29 2.75
CA THR A 49 -15.92 -1.35 3.76
C THR A 49 -14.76 -1.04 4.69
N PHE A 50 -14.89 -1.45 5.95
CA PHE A 50 -13.82 -1.32 6.95
C PHE A 50 -12.52 -2.00 6.46
N TYR A 51 -12.65 -3.19 5.87
CA TYR A 51 -11.51 -3.95 5.36
C TYR A 51 -10.81 -3.23 4.21
N HIS A 52 -11.57 -2.59 3.32
CA HIS A 52 -10.98 -1.75 2.27
C HIS A 52 -10.21 -0.58 2.88
N GLN A 53 -10.83 0.19 3.79
CA GLN A 53 -10.19 1.32 4.47
C GLN A 53 -8.91 0.91 5.21
N LEU A 54 -8.96 -0.20 5.95
CA LEU A 54 -7.82 -0.78 6.67
C LEU A 54 -6.65 -1.12 5.74
N MET A 55 -6.94 -1.57 4.51
CA MET A 55 -5.92 -2.02 3.56
C MET A 55 -5.30 -0.90 2.73
N ARG A 56 -5.97 0.26 2.58
CA ARG A 56 -5.46 1.38 1.78
C ARG A 56 -4.06 1.83 2.21
N VAL A 57 -3.87 2.05 3.51
CA VAL A 57 -2.59 2.49 4.08
C VAL A 57 -1.44 1.49 3.85
N PRO A 58 -1.55 0.20 4.25
CA PRO A 58 -0.45 -0.75 4.06
C PRO A 58 -0.16 -1.04 2.58
N LEU A 59 -1.17 -1.04 1.70
CA LEU A 59 -0.93 -1.27 0.27
C LEU A 59 -0.17 -0.12 -0.39
N LYS A 60 -0.48 1.14 -0.05
CA LYS A 60 0.32 2.29 -0.53
C LYS A 60 1.76 2.25 0.00
N ASN A 61 1.98 1.80 1.23
CA ASN A 61 3.34 1.57 1.75
C ASN A 61 4.08 0.44 1.01
N VAL A 62 3.38 -0.63 0.61
CA VAL A 62 3.98 -1.70 -0.21
C VAL A 62 4.41 -1.13 -1.57
N LEU A 63 3.57 -0.31 -2.21
CA LEU A 63 3.92 0.36 -3.46
C LEU A 63 5.16 1.27 -3.29
N ASN A 64 5.21 2.06 -2.22
CA ASN A 64 6.38 2.88 -1.90
C ASN A 64 7.64 2.02 -1.68
N GLY A 65 7.51 0.85 -1.06
CA GLY A 65 8.60 -0.10 -0.93
C GLY A 65 9.16 -0.58 -2.28
N ILE A 66 8.28 -0.80 -3.27
CA ILE A 66 8.70 -1.17 -4.63
C ILE A 66 9.46 -0.02 -5.30
N ILE A 67 8.92 1.20 -5.23
CA ILE A 67 9.57 2.39 -5.82
C ILE A 67 10.92 2.67 -5.14
N LEU A 68 10.98 2.52 -3.81
CA LEU A 68 12.21 2.66 -3.03
C LEU A 68 13.26 1.64 -3.48
N GLN A 69 12.87 0.37 -3.66
CA GLN A 69 13.79 -0.66 -4.14
C GLN A 69 14.35 -0.32 -5.53
N GLN A 70 13.51 0.14 -6.46
CA GLN A 70 13.97 0.58 -7.78
C GLN A 70 14.96 1.74 -7.70
N ALA A 71 14.69 2.73 -6.85
CA ALA A 71 15.60 3.86 -6.63
C ALA A 71 16.92 3.40 -6.01
N HIS A 72 16.87 2.44 -5.08
CA HIS A 72 18.05 1.83 -4.48
C HIS A 72 18.88 1.04 -5.49
N ASP A 73 18.24 0.27 -6.37
CA ASP A 73 18.93 -0.47 -7.43
C ASP A 73 19.67 0.48 -8.38
N TYR A 74 19.07 1.63 -8.72
CA TYR A 74 19.76 2.70 -9.44
C TYR A 74 20.92 3.30 -8.64
N GLN A 75 20.73 3.61 -7.36
CA GLN A 75 21.82 4.10 -6.50
C GLN A 75 23.01 3.14 -6.48
N VAL A 76 22.75 1.84 -6.29
CA VAL A 76 23.80 0.80 -6.25
C VAL A 76 24.51 0.72 -7.59
N TYR A 77 23.80 0.77 -8.70
CA TYR A 77 24.41 0.79 -10.02
C TYR A 77 25.30 2.02 -10.23
N ALA A 78 24.83 3.21 -9.86
CA ALA A 78 25.61 4.45 -9.93
C ALA A 78 26.89 4.35 -9.08
N GLN A 79 26.81 3.79 -7.87
CA GLN A 79 27.97 3.56 -7.01
C GLN A 79 28.98 2.61 -7.65
N LYS A 80 28.51 1.50 -8.24
CA LYS A 80 29.38 0.55 -8.95
C LYS A 80 30.13 1.21 -10.11
N LEU A 81 29.46 2.05 -10.91
CA LEU A 81 30.11 2.81 -11.98
C LEU A 81 31.27 3.67 -11.47
N PHE A 82 31.07 4.36 -10.35
CA PHE A 82 32.14 5.17 -9.75
C PHE A 82 33.25 4.33 -9.11
N VAL A 83 32.93 3.17 -8.53
CA VAL A 83 33.95 2.24 -8.00
C VAL A 83 34.83 1.74 -9.14
N ASP A 84 34.24 1.29 -10.26
CA ASP A 84 34.98 0.82 -11.42
C ASP A 84 35.87 1.94 -12.00
N TYR A 85 35.33 3.17 -12.10
CA TYR A 85 36.08 4.34 -12.53
C TYR A 85 37.28 4.65 -11.61
N LEU A 86 37.08 4.68 -10.29
CA LEU A 86 38.15 5.00 -9.33
C LEU A 86 39.23 3.91 -9.29
N LEU A 87 38.84 2.64 -9.44
CA LEU A 87 39.79 1.52 -9.45
C LEU A 87 40.60 1.42 -10.74
N SER A 88 40.13 2.02 -11.84
CA SER A 88 40.87 2.08 -13.11
C SER A 88 42.13 2.95 -13.05
N GLY A 89 42.30 3.76 -12.00
CA GLY A 89 43.45 4.66 -11.84
C GLY A 89 43.39 5.93 -12.69
N GLU A 90 42.31 6.12 -13.47
CA GLU A 90 42.10 7.32 -14.28
C GLU A 90 41.97 8.59 -13.42
N SER A 91 41.49 8.45 -12.18
CA SER A 91 41.40 9.52 -11.18
C SER A 91 42.76 10.01 -10.66
N ASN A 92 43.85 9.27 -10.88
CA ASN A 92 45.19 9.63 -10.38
C ASN A 92 46.02 10.44 -11.39
N LYS A 93 45.45 10.76 -12.56
CA LYS A 93 46.12 11.54 -13.60
C LYS A 93 46.06 13.04 -13.30
N THR A 94 47.10 13.78 -13.67
CA THR A 94 47.22 15.22 -13.43
C THR A 94 46.18 16.01 -14.22
N GLU A 95 45.77 17.18 -13.72
CA GLU A 95 44.79 18.08 -14.36
C GLU A 95 45.18 18.47 -15.80
N ASP A 96 46.49 18.58 -16.08
CA ASP A 96 47.03 18.88 -17.41
C ASP A 96 46.96 17.71 -18.42
N SER A 97 46.53 16.52 -17.99
CA SER A 97 46.40 15.36 -18.87
C SER A 97 45.09 15.42 -19.68
N PRO A 98 45.06 14.85 -20.91
CA PRO A 98 43.85 14.81 -21.72
C PRO A 98 42.65 14.27 -20.93
N GLY A 99 41.54 15.01 -20.94
CA GLY A 99 40.34 14.67 -20.17
C GLY A 99 40.26 15.28 -18.76
N GLY A 100 41.19 16.17 -18.36
CA GLY A 100 41.16 16.85 -17.05
C GLY A 100 39.79 17.45 -16.67
N TYR A 101 39.20 18.25 -17.56
CA TYR A 101 37.86 18.83 -17.34
C TYR A 101 36.76 17.76 -17.12
N THR A 102 36.83 16.65 -17.84
CA THR A 102 35.87 15.54 -17.70
C THR A 102 36.04 14.82 -16.36
N ARG A 103 37.27 14.73 -15.83
CA ARG A 103 37.53 14.16 -14.50
C ARG A 103 37.00 15.06 -13.38
N ASP A 104 37.14 16.38 -13.52
CA ASP A 104 36.57 17.34 -12.57
C ASP A 104 35.05 17.28 -12.54
N ASP A 105 34.42 17.15 -13.71
CA ASP A 105 32.96 17.01 -13.80
C ASP A 105 32.50 15.64 -13.24
N LEU A 106 33.26 14.56 -13.44
CA LEU A 106 33.01 13.27 -12.78
C LEU A 106 33.13 13.36 -11.26
N GLU A 107 34.10 14.10 -10.73
CA GLU A 107 34.22 14.31 -9.28
C GLU A 107 33.03 15.11 -8.72
N LYS A 108 32.54 16.12 -9.45
CA LYS A 108 31.30 16.83 -9.06
C LYS A 108 30.09 15.88 -9.02
N GLU A 109 29.93 15.04 -10.04
CA GLU A 109 28.85 14.05 -10.07
C GLU A 109 29.01 12.98 -8.97
N ARG A 110 30.25 12.63 -8.59
CA ARG A 110 30.52 11.75 -7.43
C ARG A 110 30.07 12.39 -6.11
N GLN A 111 30.40 13.67 -5.90
CA GLN A 111 29.95 14.41 -4.72
C GLN A 111 28.42 14.54 -4.68
N ALA A 112 27.80 14.77 -5.84
CA ALA A 112 26.34 14.78 -5.97
C ALA A 112 25.74 13.41 -5.62
N LEU A 113 26.34 12.30 -6.06
CA LEU A 113 25.89 10.94 -5.72
C LEU A 113 25.98 10.67 -4.21
N ILE A 114 27.06 11.07 -3.55
CA ILE A 114 27.20 10.92 -2.10
C ILE A 114 26.10 11.68 -1.37
N LYS A 115 25.93 12.96 -1.70
CA LYS A 115 24.90 13.80 -1.09
C LYS A 115 23.49 13.24 -1.32
N LEU A 116 23.19 12.84 -2.55
CA LEU A 116 21.90 12.24 -2.90
C LEU A 116 21.68 10.91 -2.17
N GLY A 117 22.74 10.12 -1.98
CA GLY A 117 22.71 8.87 -1.22
C GLY A 117 22.46 9.06 0.28
N GLU A 118 23.05 10.09 0.89
CA GLU A 118 22.80 10.46 2.29
C GLU A 118 21.35 10.90 2.49
N GLU A 119 20.86 11.80 1.62
CA GLU A 119 19.45 12.25 1.63
C GLU A 119 18.49 11.07 1.42
N PHE A 120 18.79 10.17 0.48
CA PHE A 120 17.98 8.99 0.22
C PHE A 120 17.93 8.03 1.43
N HIS A 121 19.05 7.83 2.13
CA HIS A 121 19.09 6.99 3.32
C HIS A 121 18.24 7.57 4.47
N GLU A 122 18.27 8.89 4.68
CA GLU A 122 17.39 9.54 5.66
C GLU A 122 15.91 9.36 5.31
N HIS A 123 15.57 9.39 4.01
CA HIS A 123 14.22 9.10 3.53
C HIS A 123 13.82 7.63 3.72
N GLU A 124 14.75 6.68 3.54
CA GLU A 124 14.53 5.25 3.83
C GLU A 124 14.23 5.01 5.32
N LEU A 125 14.97 5.66 6.22
CA LEU A 125 14.73 5.62 7.66
C LEU A 125 13.36 6.23 8.01
N THR A 126 13.01 7.36 7.37
CA THR A 126 11.72 8.01 7.55
C THR A 126 10.57 7.14 7.07
N HIS A 127 10.72 6.48 5.92
CA HIS A 127 9.74 5.53 5.40
C HIS A 127 9.56 4.32 6.34
N SER A 128 10.66 3.77 6.86
CA SER A 128 10.62 2.67 7.84
C SER A 128 9.89 3.06 9.12
N ARG A 129 10.10 4.28 9.62
CA ARG A 129 9.36 4.82 10.78
C ARG A 129 7.88 4.99 10.45
N LEU A 130 7.54 5.54 9.28
CA LEU A 130 6.16 5.70 8.82
C LEU A 130 5.41 4.36 8.72
N ILE A 131 6.06 3.31 8.22
CA ILE A 131 5.51 1.95 8.20
C ILE A 131 5.28 1.47 9.63
N ALA A 132 6.26 1.61 10.53
CA ALA A 132 6.13 1.14 11.91
C ALA A 132 4.99 1.84 12.67
N ASP A 133 4.89 3.16 12.52
CA ASP A 133 3.86 3.97 13.19
C ASP A 133 2.47 3.71 12.62
N SER A 134 2.34 3.61 11.29
CA SER A 134 1.07 3.26 10.65
C SER A 134 0.62 1.86 11.06
N GLN A 135 1.50 0.86 11.01
CA GLN A 135 1.19 -0.52 11.45
C GLN A 135 0.75 -0.56 12.92
N ARG A 136 1.45 0.16 13.81
CA ARG A 136 1.08 0.23 15.23
C ARG A 136 -0.32 0.85 15.41
N SER A 137 -0.64 1.91 14.68
CA SER A 137 -1.94 2.55 14.74
C SER A 137 -3.05 1.63 14.22
N LEU A 138 -2.82 0.99 13.08
CA LEU A 138 -3.76 0.04 12.46
C LEU A 138 -4.03 -1.17 13.35
N ILE A 139 -2.99 -1.73 14.00
CA ILE A 139 -3.17 -2.84 14.95
C ILE A 139 -4.08 -2.42 16.11
N LYS A 140 -3.88 -1.25 16.70
CA LYS A 140 -4.75 -0.73 17.77
C LYS A 140 -6.18 -0.54 17.30
N MET A 141 -6.36 0.05 16.12
CA MET A 141 -7.67 0.23 15.50
C MET A 141 -8.37 -1.11 15.26
N VAL A 142 -7.65 -2.13 14.81
CA VAL A 142 -8.19 -3.48 14.63
C VAL A 142 -8.56 -4.12 15.96
N GLU A 143 -7.74 -3.97 17.01
CA GLU A 143 -8.07 -4.48 18.34
C GLU A 143 -9.35 -3.84 18.91
N GLU A 144 -9.51 -2.53 18.71
CA GLU A 144 -10.70 -1.81 19.12
C GLU A 144 -11.93 -2.23 18.29
N TRP A 145 -11.77 -2.35 16.97
CA TRP A 145 -12.78 -2.90 16.08
C TRP A 145 -13.27 -4.27 16.54
N HIS A 146 -12.37 -5.20 16.88
CA HIS A 146 -12.75 -6.53 17.38
C HIS A 146 -13.54 -6.45 18.68
N LYS A 147 -13.19 -5.54 19.60
CA LYS A 147 -13.94 -5.32 20.85
C LYS A 147 -15.36 -4.84 20.57
N ILE A 148 -15.52 -3.84 19.69
CA ILE A 148 -16.84 -3.31 19.32
C ILE A 148 -17.66 -4.38 18.58
N LEU A 149 -17.04 -5.11 17.65
CA LEU A 149 -17.69 -6.19 16.90
C LEU A 149 -18.21 -7.29 17.83
N GLN A 150 -17.42 -7.70 18.84
CA GLN A 150 -17.87 -8.67 19.85
C GLN A 150 -19.01 -8.13 20.73
N GLN A 151 -18.97 -6.86 21.11
CA GLN A 151 -20.05 -6.22 21.87
C GLN A 151 -21.36 -6.18 21.07
N VAL A 152 -21.27 -5.81 19.78
CA VAL A 152 -22.40 -5.81 18.85
C VAL A 152 -22.96 -7.22 18.68
N ALA A 153 -22.11 -8.21 18.45
CA ALA A 153 -22.53 -9.60 18.33
C ALA A 153 -23.27 -10.11 19.58
N LYS A 154 -22.79 -9.74 20.79
CA LYS A 154 -23.47 -10.06 22.05
C LYS A 154 -24.84 -9.39 22.17
N LYS A 155 -24.95 -8.11 21.81
CA LYS A 155 -26.25 -7.38 21.82
C LYS A 155 -27.25 -8.01 20.85
N ILE A 156 -26.81 -8.33 19.64
CA ILE A 156 -27.65 -9.01 18.64
C ILE A 156 -28.06 -10.39 19.15
N LYS A 157 -27.14 -11.16 19.74
CA LYS A 157 -27.45 -12.46 20.34
C LYS A 157 -28.52 -12.35 21.42
N THR A 158 -28.42 -11.39 22.33
CA THR A 158 -29.43 -11.18 23.39
C THR A 158 -30.79 -10.78 22.82
N ALA A 159 -30.81 -9.97 21.75
CA ALA A 159 -32.05 -9.56 21.09
C ALA A 159 -32.68 -10.70 20.25
N LEU A 160 -31.87 -11.60 19.69
CA LEU A 160 -32.36 -12.80 19.01
C LEU A 160 -32.89 -13.83 20.01
N GLN A 161 -32.23 -13.97 21.17
CA GLN A 161 -32.69 -14.85 22.25
C GLN A 161 -34.05 -14.44 22.82
N SER A 162 -34.33 -13.12 22.94
CA SER A 162 -35.65 -12.66 23.36
C SER A 162 -36.75 -12.97 22.34
N GLN A 163 -36.38 -13.21 21.08
CA GLN A 163 -37.26 -13.67 20.00
C GLN A 163 -37.27 -15.20 19.84
N GLN A 164 -36.74 -15.95 20.82
CA GLN A 164 -36.61 -17.42 20.82
C GLN A 164 -35.67 -18.00 19.74
N ILE A 165 -34.81 -17.17 19.14
CA ILE A 165 -33.81 -17.61 18.15
C ILE A 165 -32.48 -17.86 18.88
N VAL A 166 -32.10 -19.14 19.00
CA VAL A 166 -30.82 -19.54 19.61
C VAL A 166 -29.77 -19.71 18.52
N VAL A 167 -28.86 -18.74 18.42
CA VAL A 167 -27.77 -18.74 17.43
C VAL A 167 -26.40 -18.73 18.11
N ASN A 168 -25.44 -19.43 17.52
CA ASN A 168 -24.04 -19.35 17.94
C ASN A 168 -23.47 -17.94 17.67
N GLU A 169 -22.67 -17.43 18.61
CA GLU A 169 -22.02 -16.11 18.51
C GLU A 169 -21.10 -16.01 17.29
N ASN A 170 -20.42 -17.09 16.91
CA ASN A 170 -19.58 -17.14 15.71
C ASN A 170 -20.40 -16.96 14.42
N ALA A 171 -21.62 -17.50 14.36
CA ALA A 171 -22.51 -17.34 13.21
C ALA A 171 -23.03 -15.90 13.10
N ILE A 172 -23.26 -15.23 14.24
CA ILE A 172 -23.62 -13.81 14.28
C ILE A 172 -22.46 -12.95 13.81
N LEU A 173 -21.22 -13.22 14.25
CA LEU A 173 -20.02 -12.51 13.79
C LEU A 173 -19.81 -12.64 12.27
N GLN A 174 -19.93 -13.86 11.74
CA GLN A 174 -19.88 -14.10 10.29
C GLN A 174 -20.98 -13.33 9.56
N SER A 175 -22.19 -13.32 10.11
CA SER A 175 -23.32 -12.59 9.54
C SER A 175 -23.08 -11.08 9.49
N ILE A 176 -22.56 -10.50 10.58
CA ILE A 176 -22.21 -9.07 10.62
C ILE A 176 -21.13 -8.76 9.56
N ASN A 177 -20.07 -9.58 9.48
CA ASN A 177 -19.01 -9.37 8.50
C ASN A 177 -19.52 -9.41 7.04
N ILE A 178 -20.37 -10.38 6.72
CA ILE A 178 -21.00 -10.47 5.39
C ILE A 178 -21.84 -9.24 5.09
N LEU A 179 -22.63 -8.77 6.06
CA LEU A 179 -23.43 -7.55 5.89
C LEU A 179 -22.54 -6.32 5.68
N LEU A 180 -21.47 -6.17 6.46
CA LEU A 180 -20.53 -5.06 6.31
C LEU A 180 -19.77 -5.08 4.98
N ILE A 181 -19.55 -6.25 4.38
CA ILE A 181 -18.83 -6.39 3.11
C ILE A 181 -19.77 -6.24 1.90
N MET A 182 -20.96 -6.85 1.96
CA MET A 182 -21.87 -6.95 0.81
C MET A 182 -22.91 -5.83 0.76
N GLN A 183 -23.16 -5.11 1.86
CA GLN A 183 -24.12 -4.01 1.88
C GLN A 183 -23.42 -2.68 2.08
N ASP A 184 -23.64 -1.81 1.09
CA ASP A 184 -23.26 -0.42 1.17
C ASP A 184 -24.34 0.34 1.95
N PHE A 185 -24.22 0.35 3.28
CA PHE A 185 -25.11 1.12 4.15
C PHE A 185 -24.90 2.64 4.03
N SER A 186 -23.94 3.12 3.21
CA SER A 186 -23.70 4.55 3.00
C SER A 186 -24.81 5.25 2.21
N LYS A 187 -25.49 4.51 1.33
CA LYS A 187 -26.62 5.01 0.55
C LYS A 187 -27.85 4.99 1.44
N THR A 188 -28.39 6.17 1.69
CA THR A 188 -29.57 6.49 2.53
C THR A 188 -30.87 5.76 2.15
N SER A 189 -30.88 4.89 1.15
CA SER A 189 -31.98 3.98 0.92
C SER A 189 -31.89 2.83 1.92
N VAL A 190 -32.70 2.92 2.97
CA VAL A 190 -33.31 1.82 3.73
C VAL A 190 -32.75 0.48 3.30
N ALA A 191 -31.91 -0.12 4.16
CA ALA A 191 -31.36 -1.45 4.04
C ALA A 191 -32.23 -2.31 3.14
N ASN A 192 -31.77 -2.57 1.92
CA ASN A 192 -32.54 -3.39 1.00
C ASN A 192 -32.54 -4.79 1.62
N THR A 193 -33.56 -5.08 2.43
CA THR A 193 -33.71 -6.29 3.24
C THR A 193 -33.88 -7.54 2.36
N GLN A 194 -33.91 -7.34 1.05
CA GLN A 194 -33.90 -8.33 -0.03
C GLN A 194 -32.54 -8.51 -0.73
N ALA A 195 -31.51 -7.74 -0.36
CA ALA A 195 -30.17 -7.87 -0.92
C ALA A 195 -29.58 -9.26 -0.62
N ASP A 196 -28.76 -9.77 -1.54
CA ASP A 196 -28.19 -11.13 -1.46
C ASP A 196 -27.38 -11.38 -0.17
N GLY A 197 -26.85 -10.32 0.46
CA GLY A 197 -26.23 -10.40 1.78
C GLY A 197 -27.17 -10.93 2.86
N TRP A 198 -28.44 -10.51 2.90
CA TRP A 198 -29.42 -11.03 3.87
C TRP A 198 -29.77 -12.50 3.63
N LYS A 199 -29.83 -12.93 2.36
CA LYS A 199 -30.05 -14.35 2.03
C LYS A 199 -28.89 -15.21 2.51
N ARG A 200 -27.64 -14.72 2.42
CA ARG A 200 -26.44 -15.42 2.93
C ARG A 200 -26.47 -15.49 4.46
N VAL A 201 -26.88 -14.41 5.14
CA VAL A 201 -27.08 -14.37 6.60
C VAL A 201 -28.16 -15.36 7.05
N GLU A 202 -29.32 -15.37 6.40
CA GLU A 202 -30.42 -16.30 6.71
C GLU A 202 -30.00 -17.76 6.50
N LYS A 203 -29.17 -18.06 5.50
CA LYS A 203 -28.58 -19.40 5.32
C LYS A 203 -27.64 -19.78 6.45
N ILE A 204 -26.83 -18.84 6.96
CA ILE A 204 -25.89 -19.09 8.07
C ILE A 204 -26.64 -19.28 9.39
N ILE A 205 -27.67 -18.48 9.62
CA ILE A 205 -28.53 -18.57 10.82
C ILE A 205 -29.53 -19.74 10.71
N GLN A 206 -29.68 -20.32 9.52
CA GLN A 206 -30.62 -21.41 9.19
C GLN A 206 -32.09 -21.08 9.47
N GLN A 207 -32.41 -19.79 9.57
CA GLN A 207 -33.76 -19.29 9.83
C GLN A 207 -33.99 -18.00 9.07
N GLN A 208 -35.24 -17.76 8.67
CA GLN A 208 -35.63 -16.47 8.11
C GLN A 208 -35.73 -15.44 9.22
N LEU A 209 -35.07 -14.30 9.02
CA LEU A 209 -35.11 -13.20 9.97
C LEU A 209 -36.34 -12.34 9.71
N SER A 210 -37.06 -12.00 10.79
CA SER A 210 -38.18 -11.05 10.70
C SER A 210 -37.67 -9.64 10.40
N SER A 211 -38.57 -8.74 9.97
CA SER A 211 -38.22 -7.32 9.77
C SER A 211 -37.64 -6.71 11.05
N ASP A 212 -38.17 -7.09 12.22
CA ASP A 212 -37.71 -6.59 13.52
C ASP A 212 -36.31 -7.10 13.85
N SER A 213 -36.01 -8.37 13.59
CA SER A 213 -34.65 -8.91 13.77
C SER A 213 -33.67 -8.21 12.84
N LYS A 214 -34.04 -7.99 11.58
CA LYS A 214 -33.19 -7.26 10.60
C LYS A 214 -32.94 -5.82 11.04
N GLN A 215 -33.93 -5.15 11.62
CA GLN A 215 -33.79 -3.80 12.16
C GLN A 215 -32.77 -3.73 13.30
N VAL A 216 -32.76 -4.71 14.21
CA VAL A 216 -31.75 -4.80 15.27
C VAL A 216 -30.33 -4.89 14.70
N PHE A 217 -30.12 -5.71 13.66
CA PHE A 217 -28.83 -5.77 12.98
C PHE A 217 -28.44 -4.42 12.38
N ILE A 218 -29.36 -3.73 11.70
CA ILE A 218 -29.10 -2.43 11.06
C ILE A 218 -28.70 -1.38 12.12
N GLU A 219 -29.42 -1.31 13.23
CA GLU A 219 -29.11 -0.38 14.32
C GLU A 219 -27.74 -0.64 14.93
N GLN A 220 -27.41 -1.90 15.19
CA GLN A 220 -26.09 -2.23 15.75
C GLN A 220 -24.96 -2.06 14.73
N ILE A 221 -25.19 -2.32 13.44
CA ILE A 221 -24.24 -2.00 12.37
C ILE A 221 -23.98 -0.49 12.29
N GLY A 222 -24.97 0.35 12.61
CA GLY A 222 -24.80 1.79 12.75
C GLY A 222 -23.68 2.18 13.73
N THR A 223 -23.52 1.44 14.83
CA THR A 223 -22.43 1.70 15.80
C THR A 223 -21.05 1.39 15.23
N LEU A 224 -20.93 0.32 14.44
CA LEU A 224 -19.70 -0.04 13.73
C LEU A 224 -19.34 0.99 12.66
N ARG A 225 -20.36 1.55 11.98
CA ARG A 225 -20.15 2.60 10.99
C ARG A 225 -19.63 3.90 11.61
N ASN A 226 -20.14 4.29 12.77
CA ASN A 226 -19.63 5.48 13.46
C ASN A 226 -18.13 5.34 13.76
N PHE A 227 -17.73 4.17 14.26
CA PHE A 227 -16.32 3.86 14.47
C PHE A 227 -15.50 3.90 13.18
N MET A 228 -16.03 3.38 12.06
CA MET A 228 -15.36 3.50 10.74
C MET A 228 -15.17 4.95 10.31
N SER A 229 -16.18 5.80 10.51
CA SER A 229 -16.11 7.22 10.15
C SER A 229 -15.09 7.99 10.99
N GLU A 230 -15.00 7.69 12.29
CA GLU A 230 -13.99 8.27 13.18
C GLU A 230 -12.58 7.79 12.78
N SER A 231 -12.46 6.52 12.44
CA SER A 231 -11.20 5.89 12.01
C SER A 231 -10.66 6.48 10.70
N GLU A 232 -11.52 6.80 9.74
CA GLU A 232 -11.11 7.37 8.44
C GLU A 232 -10.30 8.66 8.62
N THR A 233 -10.70 9.52 9.56
CA THR A 233 -9.96 10.76 9.87
C THR A 233 -8.53 10.46 10.32
N SER A 234 -8.35 9.43 11.15
CA SER A 234 -7.01 9.02 11.60
C SER A 234 -6.18 8.36 10.49
N LEU A 235 -6.83 7.77 9.48
CA LEU A 235 -6.14 7.17 8.34
C LEU A 235 -5.70 8.22 7.33
N GLN A 236 -6.45 9.31 7.17
CA GLN A 236 -6.15 10.36 6.20
C GLN A 236 -4.77 10.98 6.42
N ASP A 237 -4.40 11.25 7.69
CA ASP A 237 -3.07 11.77 8.03
C ASP A 237 -1.93 10.85 7.55
N PHE A 238 -2.14 9.53 7.60
CA PHE A 238 -1.15 8.57 7.07
C PHE A 238 -1.17 8.55 5.56
N ILE A 239 -2.34 8.61 4.92
CA ILE A 239 -2.47 8.65 3.46
C ILE A 239 -1.71 9.84 2.90
N ASP A 240 -1.84 11.03 3.49
CA ASP A 240 -1.18 12.25 3.03
C ASP A 240 0.35 12.15 3.18
N LYS A 241 0.82 11.64 4.32
CA LYS A 241 2.26 11.40 4.55
C LYS A 241 2.84 10.38 3.57
N ILE A 242 2.08 9.33 3.28
CA ILE A 242 2.48 8.29 2.33
C ILE A 242 2.55 8.86 0.92
N ALA A 243 1.58 9.67 0.50
CA ALA A 243 1.58 10.32 -0.82
C ALA A 243 2.77 11.27 -0.99
N ALA A 244 3.10 12.05 0.05
CA ALA A 244 4.30 12.90 0.05
C ALA A 244 5.59 12.07 -0.07
N MET A 245 5.66 10.94 0.64
CA MET A 245 6.77 10.00 0.52
C MET A 245 6.85 9.40 -0.89
N THR A 246 5.72 9.04 -1.49
CA THR A 246 5.67 8.51 -2.86
C THR A 246 6.26 9.51 -3.85
N ALA A 247 5.87 10.79 -3.78
CA ALA A 247 6.40 11.84 -4.65
C ALA A 247 7.92 11.97 -4.50
N SER A 248 8.42 12.04 -3.25
CA SER A 248 9.85 12.14 -2.97
C SER A 248 10.63 10.93 -3.50
N LEU A 249 10.13 9.70 -3.33
CA LEU A 249 10.79 8.50 -3.85
C LEU A 249 10.83 8.46 -5.38
N ARG A 250 9.80 8.97 -6.06
CA ARG A 250 9.81 9.13 -7.53
C ARG A 250 10.87 10.14 -7.97
N ASP A 251 11.04 11.24 -7.24
CA ASP A 251 12.08 12.23 -7.52
C ASP A 251 13.47 11.61 -7.33
N PHE A 252 13.72 10.87 -6.25
CA PHE A 252 14.98 10.15 -6.06
C PHE A 252 15.26 9.15 -7.18
N ARG A 253 14.27 8.33 -7.57
CA ARG A 253 14.40 7.39 -8.70
C ARG A 253 14.83 8.11 -9.98
N THR A 254 14.19 9.24 -10.27
CA THR A 254 14.49 10.08 -11.45
C THR A 254 15.88 10.70 -11.37
N ASN A 255 16.27 11.21 -10.20
CA ASN A 255 17.56 11.83 -9.97
C ASN A 255 18.71 10.81 -10.10
N PHE A 256 18.57 9.61 -9.51
CA PHE A 256 19.56 8.54 -9.68
C PHE A 256 19.66 8.10 -11.14
N TYR A 257 18.53 7.94 -11.84
CA TYR A 257 18.54 7.61 -13.26
C TYR A 257 19.28 8.68 -14.11
N ASN A 258 18.98 9.96 -13.89
CA ASN A 258 19.63 11.06 -14.60
C ASN A 258 21.13 11.14 -14.29
N LEU A 259 21.53 10.86 -13.04
CA LEU A 259 22.93 10.80 -12.64
C LEU A 259 23.65 9.66 -13.37
N ILE A 260 23.06 8.46 -13.43
CA ILE A 260 23.61 7.33 -14.20
C ILE A 260 23.82 7.71 -15.67
N LEU A 261 22.85 8.37 -16.31
CA LEU A 261 22.97 8.79 -17.70
C LEU A 261 24.16 9.75 -17.89
N LYS A 262 24.23 10.82 -17.09
CA LYS A 262 25.32 11.80 -17.13
C LYS A 262 26.68 11.15 -16.90
N THR A 263 26.79 10.30 -15.88
CA THR A 263 28.04 9.59 -15.56
C THR A 263 28.49 8.70 -16.72
N ASN A 264 27.57 7.96 -17.35
CA ASN A 264 27.90 7.16 -18.53
C ASN A 264 28.35 8.00 -19.73
N GLU A 265 27.74 9.17 -19.94
CA GLU A 265 28.17 10.11 -20.99
C GLU A 265 29.58 10.64 -20.74
N LEU A 266 29.87 11.07 -19.51
CA LEU A 266 31.20 11.55 -19.12
C LEU A 266 32.26 10.44 -19.23
N ILE A 267 31.95 9.23 -18.77
CA ILE A 267 32.85 8.07 -18.86
C ILE A 267 33.22 7.75 -20.32
N ARG A 268 32.28 7.88 -21.27
CA ARG A 268 32.54 7.65 -22.71
C ARG A 268 33.48 8.68 -23.33
N LEU A 269 33.60 9.87 -22.75
CA LEU A 269 34.47 10.94 -23.23
C LEU A 269 35.92 10.78 -22.73
N LEU A 270 36.17 9.86 -21.80
CA LEU A 270 37.51 9.59 -21.30
C LEU A 270 38.34 8.81 -22.35
N PRO A 271 39.52 9.30 -22.74
CA PRO A 271 40.29 8.75 -23.86
C PRO A 271 40.93 7.38 -23.58
N GLU A 272 41.21 7.08 -22.31
CA GLU A 272 41.94 5.86 -21.90
C GLU A 272 41.10 4.89 -21.07
N TYR A 273 39.91 5.30 -20.63
CA TYR A 273 39.01 4.44 -19.90
C TYR A 273 38.21 3.56 -20.86
N ARG A 274 38.19 2.25 -20.60
CA ARG A 274 37.31 1.31 -21.30
C ARG A 274 36.49 0.54 -20.29
N VAL A 275 35.18 0.64 -20.46
CA VAL A 275 34.19 -0.11 -19.69
C VAL A 275 34.33 -1.60 -20.03
N ASP A 276 34.35 -2.48 -19.03
CA ASP A 276 34.23 -3.92 -19.24
C ASP A 276 32.78 -4.26 -19.62
N PRO A 277 32.52 -4.77 -20.84
CA PRO A 277 31.19 -5.07 -21.31
C PRO A 277 30.51 -6.20 -20.52
N VAL A 278 31.26 -7.15 -19.97
CA VAL A 278 30.69 -8.28 -19.21
C VAL A 278 30.20 -7.80 -17.85
N GLN A 279 31.05 -7.07 -17.12
CA GLN A 279 30.72 -6.51 -15.81
C GLN A 279 29.56 -5.50 -15.90
N THR A 280 29.49 -4.74 -17.00
CA THR A 280 28.40 -3.79 -17.23
C THR A 280 27.07 -4.49 -17.45
N GLU A 281 27.05 -5.58 -18.23
CA GLU A 281 25.82 -6.33 -18.47
C GLU A 281 25.31 -6.98 -17.18
N GLU A 282 26.19 -7.62 -16.41
CA GLU A 282 25.85 -8.18 -15.09
C GLU A 282 25.27 -7.12 -14.14
N ASN A 283 25.86 -5.92 -14.13
CA ASN A 283 25.37 -4.82 -13.28
C ASN A 283 24.03 -4.25 -13.77
N ARG A 284 23.69 -4.40 -15.05
CA ARG A 284 22.42 -3.91 -15.63
C ARG A 284 21.27 -4.90 -15.48
N GLU A 285 21.55 -6.18 -15.20
CA GLU A 285 20.50 -7.19 -14.99
C GLU A 285 19.50 -6.76 -13.89
N SER A 286 19.99 -6.12 -12.82
CA SER A 286 19.14 -5.61 -11.75
C SER A 286 18.31 -4.38 -12.12
N LEU A 287 18.53 -3.79 -13.30
CA LEU A 287 17.84 -2.57 -13.75
C LEU A 287 16.70 -2.82 -14.74
N TYR A 288 16.39 -4.09 -15.05
CA TYR A 288 15.25 -4.46 -15.89
C TYR A 288 13.96 -4.42 -15.08
N PHE A 289 13.47 -3.22 -14.80
CA PHE A 289 12.17 -2.99 -14.18
C PHE A 289 11.40 -1.88 -14.91
N ASP A 290 10.07 -1.92 -14.77
CA ASP A 290 9.19 -0.89 -15.33
C ASP A 290 9.32 0.41 -14.51
N THR A 291 9.76 1.47 -15.17
CA THR A 291 9.97 2.80 -14.57
C THR A 291 8.68 3.58 -14.40
N ALA A 292 7.59 3.19 -15.08
CA ALA A 292 6.28 3.85 -14.97
C ALA A 292 5.47 3.36 -13.76
N ILE A 293 5.97 2.38 -13.01
CA ILE A 293 5.30 1.88 -11.79
C ILE A 293 5.10 3.05 -10.81
N GLY A 294 3.84 3.22 -10.42
CA GLY A 294 3.38 4.24 -9.50
C GLY A 294 2.89 5.53 -10.14
N GLU A 295 3.08 5.81 -11.44
CA GLU A 295 2.70 7.11 -12.02
C GLU A 295 1.19 7.41 -12.01
N GLN A 296 0.35 6.39 -11.95
CA GLN A 296 -1.13 6.49 -11.99
C GLN A 296 -1.81 6.28 -10.61
N SER A 297 -1.05 6.35 -9.50
CA SER A 297 -1.51 5.98 -8.15
C SER A 297 -1.27 7.06 -7.10
#